data_AF-A0A522D8U6-F1
#
_entry.id   AF-A0A522D8U6-F1
#
_cell.length_a   1.000
_cell.length_b   1.000
_cell.length_c   1.000
_cell.angle_alpha   90.00
_cell.angle_beta   90.00
_cell.angle_gamma   90.00
#
_symmetry.space_group_name_H-M   'P 1'
#
loop_
_entity.id
_entity.type
_entity.pdbx_description
1 polymer ?
#
loop_
_entity_poly.entity_id
_entity_poly.type
_entity_poly.pdbx_seq_one_letter_code
_entity_poly.pdbx_strand_id
1 'polypeptide(L)'
;MPRTLRLVLGDQLSDNLSALRDLAPGDRVLMAEVMAEATYVRHHKQKLVLVFAAMRRFADRLSERGVDVRYVRLDDPDNTQDIPGEVLRALEDGGLDRIVATQPGEHRLTRAFESLVLQAPVPLEVRPDDRFICPRPVFEAWARDRRELRMEFFYRDMRRRTGLLMDGDKPVGGRWNYDAENRKRLPRTVRPPDRLRIAPGPVVQDVIRLVEARFSDHFGDTAMFGWATSHAEAQSLLAHFIADILPDFGDWQDSMKGGEPFLWHARISAALNIGLLDPLDICRRAEAEYRAGRAPLNAVEGFVRQILGWREFVRGVYDLKGEDYVRSNALEADRTLPGAFWSGDTEMACVRDVVGV
;
A
#
# COMPACT_ATOMS: atom_id res chain seq x y z
N MET A 1 -17.41 30.36 0.42
CA MET A 1 -16.90 29.20 1.19
C MET A 1 -15.39 29.25 1.12
N PRO A 2 -14.66 28.87 2.19
CA PRO A 2 -13.20 28.87 2.15
C PRO A 2 -12.71 27.89 1.08
N ARG A 3 -11.75 28.31 0.25
CA ARG A 3 -11.15 27.50 -0.81
C ARG A 3 -9.99 26.71 -0.24
N THR A 4 -9.98 25.41 -0.45
CA THR A 4 -9.03 24.50 0.21
C THR A 4 -8.04 23.93 -0.80
N LEU A 5 -6.75 23.94 -0.45
CA LEU A 5 -5.75 23.12 -1.12
C LEU A 5 -5.80 21.70 -0.55
N ARG A 6 -6.06 20.71 -1.38
CA ARG A 6 -6.25 19.31 -1.02
C ARG A 6 -5.01 18.53 -1.44
N LEU A 7 -4.12 18.22 -0.50
CA LEU A 7 -2.89 17.49 -0.80
C LEU A 7 -3.17 15.98 -0.86
N VAL A 8 -2.78 15.33 -1.96
CA VAL A 8 -2.86 13.88 -2.15
C VAL A 8 -1.47 13.33 -2.48
N LEU A 9 -0.98 12.40 -1.64
CA LEU A 9 0.31 11.75 -1.82
C LEU A 9 0.23 10.52 -2.73
N GLY A 10 1.39 10.03 -3.19
CA GLY A 10 1.48 8.89 -4.11
C GLY A 10 0.98 7.55 -3.55
N ASP A 11 0.84 7.44 -2.22
CA ASP A 11 0.26 6.28 -1.54
C ASP A 11 -1.19 6.51 -1.08
N GLN A 12 -1.83 7.61 -1.50
CA GLN A 12 -3.14 8.08 -1.05
C GLN A 12 -4.21 8.10 -2.15
N LEU A 13 -4.07 7.27 -3.18
CA LEU A 13 -4.87 7.29 -4.41
C LEU A 13 -6.24 6.61 -4.21
N SER A 14 -7.08 7.18 -3.34
CA SER A 14 -8.38 6.65 -2.97
C SER A 14 -9.49 7.69 -3.14
N ASP A 15 -10.62 7.28 -3.73
CA ASP A 15 -11.78 8.17 -3.93
C ASP A 15 -12.39 8.67 -2.60
N ASN A 16 -12.23 7.91 -1.51
CA ASN A 16 -12.79 8.22 -0.17
C ASN A 16 -11.74 8.76 0.82
N LEU A 17 -10.57 9.15 0.31
CA LEU A 17 -9.47 9.68 1.12
C LEU A 17 -9.98 10.80 2.05
N SER A 18 -9.54 10.81 3.31
CA SER A 18 -10.04 11.76 4.32
C SER A 18 -9.81 13.22 3.91
N ALA A 19 -8.74 13.53 3.18
CA ALA A 19 -8.53 14.86 2.61
C ALA A 19 -9.53 15.25 1.51
N LEU A 20 -10.12 14.30 0.79
CA LEU A 20 -11.04 14.55 -0.35
C LEU A 20 -12.54 14.42 0.01
N ARG A 21 -12.87 13.93 1.22
CA ARG A 21 -14.24 13.56 1.60
C ARG A 21 -15.28 14.68 1.51
N ASP A 22 -14.86 15.90 1.83
CA ASP A 22 -15.68 17.12 1.85
C ASP A 22 -15.22 18.12 0.79
N LEU A 23 -14.78 17.62 -0.38
CA LEU A 23 -14.39 18.45 -1.52
C LEU A 23 -15.52 19.42 -1.90
N ALA A 24 -15.22 20.71 -1.94
CA ALA A 24 -16.18 21.76 -2.26
C ALA A 24 -15.84 22.47 -3.59
N PRO A 25 -16.81 23.09 -4.28
CA PRO A 25 -16.51 23.94 -5.44
C PRO A 25 -15.50 25.04 -5.09
N GLY A 26 -14.45 25.16 -5.90
CA GLY A 26 -13.36 26.11 -5.70
C GLY A 26 -12.16 25.57 -4.91
N ASP A 27 -12.27 24.36 -4.35
CA ASP A 27 -11.11 23.60 -3.86
C ASP A 27 -10.21 23.17 -5.03
N ARG A 28 -8.92 23.01 -4.74
CA ARG A 28 -7.91 22.54 -5.69
C ARG A 28 -7.17 21.34 -5.10
N VAL A 29 -7.07 20.25 -5.86
CA VAL A 29 -6.25 19.10 -5.51
C VAL A 29 -4.83 19.31 -6.01
N LEU A 30 -3.84 19.07 -5.15
CA LEU A 30 -2.42 19.07 -5.48
C LEU A 30 -1.86 17.65 -5.40
N MET A 31 -1.17 17.25 -6.46
CA MET A 31 -0.38 16.03 -6.54
C MET A 31 0.95 16.36 -7.22
N ALA A 32 2.06 15.84 -6.71
CA ALA A 32 3.37 16.14 -7.25
C ALA A 32 4.30 14.92 -7.25
N GLU A 33 4.90 14.64 -8.40
CA GLU A 33 6.03 13.71 -8.54
C GLU A 33 7.32 14.48 -8.23
N VAL A 34 8.06 14.10 -7.20
CA VAL A 34 9.20 14.88 -6.70
C VAL A 34 10.44 14.03 -6.43
N MET A 35 11.64 14.56 -6.70
CA MET A 35 12.90 13.81 -6.50
C MET A 35 13.16 13.43 -5.04
N ALA A 36 12.74 14.26 -4.07
CA ALA A 36 12.90 13.94 -2.65
C ALA A 36 12.23 12.62 -2.26
N GLU A 37 11.04 12.35 -2.81
CA GLU A 37 10.29 11.10 -2.58
C GLU A 37 10.77 9.95 -3.48
N ALA A 38 11.44 10.25 -4.58
CA ALA A 38 11.95 9.23 -5.50
C ALA A 38 13.35 8.70 -5.13
N THR A 39 14.10 9.43 -4.29
CA THR A 39 15.53 9.15 -4.03
C THR A 39 15.93 9.07 -2.55
N TYR A 40 15.03 9.29 -1.58
CA TYR A 40 15.36 9.13 -0.14
C TYR A 40 15.87 7.71 0.19
N VAL A 41 15.43 6.72 -0.58
CA VAL A 41 16.12 5.44 -0.78
C VAL A 41 16.15 5.13 -2.27
N ARG A 42 17.02 4.21 -2.69
CA ARG A 42 17.08 3.73 -4.08
C ARG A 42 15.92 2.79 -4.37
N HIS A 43 14.75 3.34 -4.67
CA HIS A 43 13.57 2.56 -5.00
C HIS A 43 13.77 1.71 -6.25
N HIS A 44 13.18 0.51 -6.26
CA HIS A 44 13.12 -0.31 -7.47
C HIS A 44 12.42 0.45 -8.60
N LYS A 45 12.92 0.36 -9.84
CA LYS A 45 12.34 1.05 -11.00
C LYS A 45 10.82 0.83 -11.16
N GLN A 46 10.34 -0.42 -11.08
CA GLN A 46 8.89 -0.71 -11.12
C GLN A 46 8.07 -0.03 -10.01
N LYS A 47 8.63 0.21 -8.82
CA LYS A 47 7.92 0.95 -7.77
C LYS A 47 7.69 2.40 -8.21
N LEU A 48 8.72 3.04 -8.78
CA LEU A 48 8.60 4.41 -9.32
C LEU A 48 7.57 4.46 -10.46
N VAL A 49 7.63 3.49 -11.38
CA VAL A 49 6.65 3.40 -12.48
C VAL A 49 5.23 3.24 -11.94
N LEU A 50 5.02 2.33 -10.99
CA LEU A 50 3.72 2.10 -10.37
C LEU A 50 3.15 3.37 -9.75
N VAL A 51 3.93 4.03 -8.88
CA VAL A 51 3.44 5.19 -8.12
C VAL A 51 3.15 6.36 -9.06
N PHE A 52 4.09 6.73 -9.94
CA PHE A 52 3.87 7.86 -10.86
C PHE A 52 2.75 7.59 -11.86
N ALA A 53 2.67 6.38 -12.45
CA ALA A 53 1.59 6.08 -13.38
C ALA A 53 0.22 6.06 -12.67
N ALA A 54 0.14 5.52 -11.45
CA ALA A 54 -1.09 5.53 -10.68
C ALA A 54 -1.50 6.95 -10.25
N MET A 55 -0.55 7.79 -9.86
CA MET A 55 -0.78 9.20 -9.55
C MET A 55 -1.36 9.95 -10.74
N ARG A 56 -0.75 9.83 -11.94
CA ARG A 56 -1.25 10.46 -13.17
C ARG A 56 -2.68 10.03 -13.48
N ARG A 57 -2.94 8.72 -13.45
CA ARG A 57 -4.27 8.16 -13.73
C ARG A 57 -5.32 8.57 -12.68
N PHE A 58 -4.90 8.74 -11.43
CA PHE A 58 -5.80 9.22 -10.38
C PHE A 58 -6.12 10.71 -10.55
N ALA A 59 -5.14 11.52 -10.95
CA ALA A 59 -5.35 12.93 -11.29
C ALA A 59 -6.30 13.11 -12.49
N ASP A 60 -6.13 12.31 -13.54
CA ASP A 60 -7.04 12.27 -14.69
C ASP A 60 -8.46 11.92 -14.24
N ARG A 61 -8.61 10.87 -13.43
CA ARG A 61 -9.91 10.45 -12.87
C ARG A 61 -10.59 11.54 -12.04
N LEU A 62 -9.83 12.31 -11.24
CA LEU A 62 -10.38 13.44 -10.50
C LEU A 62 -10.82 14.56 -11.43
N SER A 63 -10.01 14.86 -12.45
CA SER A 63 -10.30 15.90 -13.44
C SER A 63 -11.55 15.57 -14.27
N GLU A 64 -11.73 14.31 -14.67
CA GLU A 64 -12.93 13.80 -15.35
C GLU A 64 -14.21 13.96 -14.52
N ARG A 65 -14.08 14.03 -13.18
CA ARG A 65 -15.19 14.30 -12.24
C ARG A 65 -15.43 15.79 -12.02
N GLY A 66 -14.71 16.67 -12.72
CA GLY A 66 -14.82 18.13 -12.60
C GLY A 66 -14.05 18.72 -11.42
N VAL A 67 -13.09 17.99 -10.84
CA VAL A 67 -12.21 18.51 -9.79
C VAL A 67 -11.10 19.36 -10.42
N ASP A 68 -10.80 20.52 -9.81
CA ASP A 68 -9.61 21.31 -10.18
C ASP A 68 -8.36 20.59 -9.64
N VAL A 69 -7.54 20.04 -10.53
CA VAL A 69 -6.33 19.28 -10.18
C VAL A 69 -5.10 20.00 -10.70
N ARG A 70 -4.23 20.42 -9.78
CA ARG A 70 -2.85 20.82 -10.06
C ARG A 70 -1.96 19.58 -9.95
N TYR A 71 -1.63 18.99 -11.09
CA TYR A 71 -0.69 17.87 -11.17
C TYR A 71 0.68 18.34 -11.62
N VAL A 72 1.71 18.05 -10.83
CA VAL A 72 3.09 18.46 -11.11
C VAL A 72 3.90 17.22 -11.45
N ARG A 73 4.37 17.15 -12.70
CA ARG A 73 5.17 16.02 -13.17
C ARG A 73 6.62 16.16 -12.73
N LEU A 74 7.34 15.04 -12.62
CA LEU A 74 8.73 15.04 -12.18
C LEU A 74 9.63 15.84 -13.13
N ASP A 75 9.30 15.83 -14.42
CA ASP A 75 10.00 16.49 -15.51
C ASP A 75 9.50 17.92 -15.82
N ASP A 76 8.57 18.45 -15.02
CA ASP A 76 8.15 19.85 -15.08
C ASP A 76 9.33 20.78 -14.69
N PRO A 77 9.69 21.77 -15.53
CA PRO A 77 10.85 22.63 -15.30
C PRO A 77 10.74 23.49 -14.03
N ASP A 78 9.52 23.80 -13.58
CA ASP A 78 9.29 24.66 -12.42
C ASP A 78 9.09 23.85 -11.13
N ASN A 79 9.14 22.52 -11.19
CA ASN A 79 8.94 21.62 -10.05
C ASN A 79 10.01 21.86 -8.97
N THR A 80 9.60 22.10 -7.73
CA THR A 80 10.49 22.38 -6.58
C THR A 80 11.22 21.13 -6.07
N GLN A 81 10.82 19.95 -6.56
CA GLN A 81 11.41 18.65 -6.26
C GLN A 81 11.23 18.16 -4.82
N ASP A 82 10.32 18.77 -4.07
CA ASP A 82 9.82 18.30 -2.78
C ASP A 82 8.33 18.65 -2.57
N ILE A 83 7.65 17.93 -1.66
CA ILE A 83 6.23 18.15 -1.39
C ILE A 83 5.96 19.52 -0.74
N PRO A 84 6.72 19.97 0.29
CA PRO A 84 6.48 21.27 0.91
C PRO A 84 6.62 22.44 -0.07
N GLY A 85 7.64 22.44 -0.94
CA GLY A 85 7.84 23.46 -1.94
C GLY A 85 6.71 23.51 -2.95
N GLU A 86 6.18 22.35 -3.38
CA GLU A 86 5.02 22.30 -4.27
C GLU A 86 3.74 22.81 -3.62
N VAL A 87 3.57 22.57 -2.31
CA VAL A 87 2.47 23.18 -1.54
C VAL A 87 2.62 24.69 -1.51
N LEU A 88 3.80 25.22 -1.16
CA LEU A 88 4.06 26.65 -1.10
C LEU A 88 3.85 27.32 -2.48
N ARG A 89 4.38 26.71 -3.55
CA ARG A 89 4.21 27.16 -4.94
C ARG A 89 2.74 27.19 -5.35
N ALA A 90 1.93 26.21 -4.93
CA ALA A 90 0.50 26.20 -5.22
C ALA A 90 -0.28 27.31 -4.47
N LEU A 91 0.25 27.82 -3.36
CA LEU A 91 -0.36 28.91 -2.59
C LEU A 91 -0.01 30.30 -3.14
N GLU A 92 1.07 30.43 -3.93
CA GLU A 92 1.46 31.68 -4.59
C GLU A 92 0.41 32.19 -5.59
N ASP A 93 -0.36 31.27 -6.18
CA ASP A 93 -1.51 31.58 -7.07
C ASP A 93 -2.59 32.42 -6.36
N GLY A 94 -2.60 32.42 -5.01
CA GLY A 94 -3.54 33.14 -4.17
C GLY A 94 -4.96 32.54 -4.15
N GLY A 95 -5.77 33.01 -3.20
CA GLY A 95 -7.19 32.64 -3.11
C GLY A 95 -7.47 31.25 -2.54
N LEU A 96 -6.52 30.66 -1.82
CA LEU A 96 -6.70 29.46 -0.99
C LEU A 96 -6.59 29.87 0.48
N ASP A 97 -7.49 29.37 1.32
CA ASP A 97 -7.66 29.81 2.72
C ASP A 97 -7.08 28.80 3.73
N ARG A 98 -6.85 27.55 3.31
CA ARG A 98 -6.33 26.47 4.14
C ARG A 98 -5.77 25.33 3.29
N ILE A 99 -4.96 24.48 3.92
CA ILE A 99 -4.50 23.20 3.36
C ILE A 99 -5.18 22.07 4.14
N VAL A 100 -5.65 21.04 3.45
CA VAL A 100 -6.11 19.80 4.05
C VAL A 100 -5.30 18.66 3.46
N ALA A 101 -4.70 17.85 4.33
CA ALA A 101 -3.93 16.66 3.96
C ALA A 101 -4.36 15.44 4.78
N THR A 102 -4.14 14.25 4.24
CA THR A 102 -4.28 13.00 5.01
C THR A 102 -2.94 12.67 5.66
N GLN A 103 -2.96 12.18 6.89
CA GLN A 103 -1.76 11.79 7.64
C GLN A 103 -0.86 10.88 6.77
N PRO A 104 0.42 11.21 6.60
CA PRO A 104 1.33 10.41 5.78
C PRO A 104 1.66 9.06 6.43
N GLY A 105 2.14 8.12 5.60
CA GLY A 105 2.55 6.79 6.05
C GLY A 105 3.97 6.70 6.64
N GLU A 106 4.76 7.79 6.57
CA GLU A 106 6.15 7.81 7.02
C GLU A 106 6.43 8.97 7.98
N HIS A 107 7.23 8.71 9.02
CA HIS A 107 7.65 9.73 9.99
C HIS A 107 8.43 10.89 9.35
N ARG A 108 9.32 10.61 8.38
CA ARG A 108 10.06 11.64 7.64
C ARG A 108 9.12 12.67 7.01
N LEU A 109 8.05 12.21 6.38
CA LEU A 109 7.07 13.10 5.74
C LEU A 109 6.14 13.76 6.77
N THR A 110 5.89 13.11 7.92
CA THR A 110 5.24 13.75 9.07
C THR A 110 6.03 14.97 9.55
N ARG A 111 7.37 14.86 9.67
CA ARG A 111 8.24 16.01 10.00
C ARG A 111 8.21 17.10 8.95
N ALA A 112 8.16 16.75 7.67
CA ALA A 112 8.02 17.72 6.60
C ALA A 112 6.70 18.50 6.72
N PHE A 113 5.60 17.84 7.13
CA PHE A 113 4.32 18.52 7.38
C PHE A 113 4.37 19.40 8.63
N GLU A 114 5.02 18.96 9.71
CA GLU A 114 5.25 19.81 10.89
C GLU A 114 6.03 21.09 10.54
N SER A 115 7.05 20.97 9.69
CA SER A 115 7.78 22.13 9.15
C SER A 115 6.89 23.01 8.28
N LEU A 116 6.05 22.40 7.44
CA LEU A 116 5.13 23.12 6.56
C LEU A 116 4.10 23.95 7.34
N VAL A 117 3.63 23.48 8.50
CA VAL A 117 2.75 24.26 9.40
C VAL A 117 3.37 25.60 9.79
N LEU A 118 4.70 25.65 9.96
CA LEU A 118 5.42 26.86 10.35
C LEU A 118 5.70 27.81 9.17
N GLN A 119 5.70 27.29 7.94
CA GLN A 119 6.08 28.02 6.74
C GLN A 119 4.88 28.51 5.92
N ALA A 120 3.78 27.76 5.93
CA ALA A 120 2.62 28.05 5.10
C ALA A 120 1.91 29.33 5.57
N PRO A 121 1.47 30.22 4.65
CA PRO A 121 0.72 31.43 4.99
C PRO A 121 -0.73 31.15 5.44
N VAL A 122 -1.17 29.89 5.37
CA VAL A 122 -2.53 29.44 5.69
C VAL A 122 -2.48 28.20 6.58
N PRO A 123 -3.51 27.94 7.41
CA PRO A 123 -3.52 26.79 8.31
C PRO A 123 -3.52 25.46 7.53
N LEU A 124 -2.75 24.49 8.05
CA LEU A 124 -2.74 23.10 7.60
C LEU A 124 -3.52 22.20 8.58
N GLU A 125 -4.57 21.56 8.07
CA GLU A 125 -5.34 20.52 8.74
C GLU A 125 -4.86 19.14 8.27
N VAL A 126 -4.26 18.35 9.16
CA VAL A 126 -3.89 16.95 8.89
C VAL A 126 -4.97 16.03 9.45
N ARG A 127 -5.67 15.32 8.57
CA ARG A 127 -6.73 14.37 8.91
C ARG A 127 -6.17 12.97 9.12
N PRO A 128 -6.77 12.15 10.01
CA PRO A 128 -6.40 10.74 10.12
C PRO A 128 -6.53 10.01 8.79
N ASP A 129 -5.66 9.03 8.55
CA ASP A 129 -5.83 8.06 7.46
C ASP A 129 -6.79 6.95 7.89
N ASP A 130 -8.05 7.08 7.51
CA ASP A 130 -9.11 6.12 7.85
C ASP A 130 -9.30 5.00 6.83
N ARG A 131 -8.31 4.80 5.94
CA ARG A 131 -8.21 3.60 5.11
C ARG A 131 -7.69 2.39 5.88
N PHE A 132 -7.06 2.60 7.05
CA PHE A 132 -6.75 1.52 7.99
C PHE A 132 -8.02 1.12 8.74
N ILE A 133 -8.25 -0.20 8.85
CA ILE A 133 -9.45 -0.75 9.52
C ILE A 133 -9.40 -0.44 11.02
N CYS A 134 -8.21 -0.43 11.62
CA CYS A 134 -8.00 -0.01 13.00
C CYS A 134 -7.54 1.46 13.04
N PRO A 135 -8.38 2.40 13.53
CA PRO A 135 -7.94 3.76 13.79
C PRO A 135 -6.85 3.77 14.85
N ARG A 136 -5.85 4.62 14.66
CA ARG A 136 -4.68 4.78 15.54
C ARG A 136 -5.04 4.90 17.04
N PRO A 137 -6.00 5.74 17.48
CA PRO A 137 -6.35 5.82 18.91
C PRO A 137 -6.86 4.50 19.50
N VAL A 138 -7.46 3.63 18.67
CA VAL A 138 -7.93 2.33 19.12
C VAL A 138 -6.77 1.34 19.27
N PHE A 139 -5.78 1.38 18.36
CA PHE A 139 -4.57 0.58 18.52
C PHE A 139 -3.77 1.00 19.76
N GLU A 140 -3.61 2.31 19.97
CA GLU A 140 -2.92 2.86 21.15
C GLU A 140 -3.62 2.45 22.45
N ALA A 141 -4.95 2.53 22.50
CA ALA A 141 -5.73 2.04 23.65
C ALA A 141 -5.59 0.53 23.85
N TRP A 142 -5.59 -0.26 22.77
CA TRP A 142 -5.38 -1.69 22.83
C TRP A 142 -3.99 -2.07 23.37
N ALA A 143 -2.96 -1.27 23.06
CA ALA A 143 -1.57 -1.53 23.42
C ALA A 143 -1.16 -1.03 24.83
N ARG A 144 -1.79 0.04 25.33
CA ARG A 144 -1.35 0.84 26.50
C ARG A 144 -0.88 0.04 27.71
N ASP A 145 -1.62 -1.00 28.11
CA ASP A 145 -1.36 -1.75 29.35
C ASP A 145 -0.78 -3.15 29.12
N ARG A 146 -0.37 -3.46 27.87
CA ARG A 146 0.14 -4.78 27.50
C ARG A 146 1.66 -4.81 27.56
N ARG A 147 2.21 -5.74 28.35
CA ARG A 147 3.66 -6.02 28.40
C ARG A 147 4.20 -6.57 27.08
N GLU A 148 3.40 -7.38 26.40
CA GLU A 148 3.74 -7.96 25.09
C GLU A 148 2.62 -7.70 24.10
N LEU A 149 3.02 -7.30 22.89
CA LEU A 149 2.11 -7.12 21.76
C LEU A 149 2.13 -8.40 20.92
N ARG A 150 1.04 -9.15 20.92
CA ARG A 150 0.89 -10.35 20.08
C ARG A 150 -0.21 -10.13 19.05
N MET A 151 0.14 -10.31 17.77
CA MET A 151 -0.78 -10.13 16.64
C MET A 151 -2.06 -10.96 16.81
N GLU A 152 -1.97 -12.18 17.34
CA GLU A 152 -3.13 -13.04 17.54
C GLU A 152 -4.23 -12.37 18.39
N PHE A 153 -3.88 -11.74 19.51
CA PHE A 153 -4.86 -11.08 20.38
C PHE A 153 -5.46 -9.84 19.72
N PHE A 154 -4.64 -9.07 19.01
CA PHE A 154 -5.10 -7.94 18.22
C PHE A 154 -6.10 -8.38 17.14
N TYR A 155 -5.77 -9.43 16.39
CA TYR A 155 -6.61 -9.96 15.33
C TYR A 155 -7.97 -10.44 15.84
N ARG A 156 -8.03 -11.09 17.02
CA ARG A 156 -9.32 -11.48 17.64
C ARG A 156 -10.19 -10.26 17.95
N ASP A 157 -9.60 -9.20 18.47
CA ASP A 157 -10.33 -7.96 18.78
C ASP A 157 -10.80 -7.26 17.49
N MET A 158 -9.99 -7.28 16.44
CA MET A 158 -10.37 -6.75 15.12
C MET A 158 -11.48 -7.56 14.45
N ARG A 159 -11.46 -8.89 14.55
CA ARG A 159 -12.55 -9.77 14.10
C ARG A 159 -13.87 -9.43 14.80
N ARG A 160 -13.86 -9.29 16.13
CA ARG A 160 -15.04 -8.87 16.90
C ARG A 160 -15.54 -7.50 16.47
N ARG A 161 -14.64 -6.53 16.31
CA ARG A 161 -14.99 -5.15 15.93
C ARG A 161 -15.61 -5.07 14.54
N THR A 162 -15.11 -5.85 13.60
CA THR A 162 -15.54 -5.79 12.18
C THR A 162 -16.69 -6.73 11.86
N GLY A 163 -16.91 -7.77 12.69
CA GLY A 163 -17.85 -8.85 12.42
C GLY A 163 -17.37 -9.86 11.37
N LEU A 164 -16.16 -9.67 10.80
CA LEU A 164 -15.61 -10.57 9.79
C LEU A 164 -15.41 -11.98 10.36
N LEU A 165 -15.97 -12.99 9.69
CA LEU A 165 -15.87 -14.41 10.08
C LEU A 165 -16.32 -14.65 11.54
N MET A 166 -17.38 -13.96 11.96
CA MET A 166 -18.04 -14.12 13.26
C MET A 166 -19.44 -14.71 13.10
N ASP A 167 -19.86 -15.54 14.06
CA ASP A 167 -21.23 -16.01 14.27
C ASP A 167 -21.68 -15.54 15.66
N GLY A 168 -22.29 -14.35 15.70
CA GLY A 168 -22.48 -13.61 16.95
C GLY A 168 -21.14 -13.30 17.61
N ASP A 169 -20.98 -13.69 18.88
CA ASP A 169 -19.75 -13.45 19.65
C ASP A 169 -18.65 -14.51 19.42
N LYS A 170 -18.93 -15.55 18.64
CA LYS A 170 -18.01 -16.69 18.41
C LYS A 170 -17.39 -16.61 17.02
N PRO A 171 -16.14 -17.07 16.84
CA PRO A 171 -15.57 -17.19 15.50
C PRO A 171 -16.29 -18.29 14.73
N VAL A 172 -16.52 -18.05 13.44
CA VAL A 172 -16.98 -19.06 12.48
C VAL A 172 -16.08 -20.30 12.56
N GLY A 173 -16.68 -21.49 12.57
CA GLY A 173 -15.97 -22.77 12.65
C GLY A 173 -15.34 -23.08 14.01
N GLY A 174 -15.58 -22.25 15.03
CA GLY A 174 -15.21 -22.50 16.43
C GLY A 174 -13.74 -22.24 16.79
N ARG A 175 -12.90 -21.88 15.82
CA ARG A 175 -11.48 -21.53 16.03
C ARG A 175 -11.18 -20.15 15.47
N TRP A 176 -10.27 -19.43 16.14
CA TRP A 176 -9.86 -18.10 15.69
C TRP A 176 -8.90 -18.15 14.50
N ASN A 177 -8.09 -19.20 14.40
CA ASN A 177 -6.97 -19.31 13.49
C ASN A 177 -6.85 -20.74 12.94
N TYR A 178 -6.65 -20.87 11.62
CA TYR A 178 -6.51 -22.12 10.88
C TYR A 178 -5.10 -22.29 10.27
N ASP A 179 -4.09 -21.54 10.73
CA ASP A 179 -2.70 -21.53 10.23
C ASP A 179 -2.07 -22.93 10.11
N ALA A 180 -2.36 -23.82 11.05
CA ALA A 180 -1.82 -25.18 11.05
C ALA A 180 -2.29 -26.00 9.83
N GLU A 181 -3.44 -25.65 9.24
CA GLU A 181 -3.99 -26.30 8.04
C GLU A 181 -3.37 -25.75 6.74
N ASN A 182 -2.66 -24.62 6.82
CA ASN A 182 -2.07 -23.91 5.68
C ASN A 182 -0.62 -24.33 5.36
N ARG A 183 -0.23 -25.54 5.79
CA ARG A 183 1.15 -26.05 5.72
C ARG A 183 1.27 -27.33 4.90
N LYS A 184 0.38 -27.52 3.90
CA LYS A 184 0.45 -28.69 3.04
C LYS A 184 1.71 -28.64 2.18
N ARG A 185 2.32 -29.80 1.97
CA ARG A 185 3.49 -29.92 1.08
C ARG A 185 3.02 -29.86 -0.38
N LEU A 186 3.50 -28.88 -1.14
CA LEU A 186 3.19 -28.74 -2.57
C LEU A 186 3.70 -29.95 -3.39
N PRO A 187 2.82 -30.78 -3.98
CA PRO A 187 3.23 -31.87 -4.84
C PRO A 187 3.81 -31.34 -6.16
N ARG A 188 4.81 -32.03 -6.71
CA ARG A 188 5.50 -31.61 -7.96
C ARG A 188 4.58 -31.52 -9.18
N THR A 189 3.46 -32.26 -9.17
CA THR A 189 2.48 -32.27 -10.25
C THR A 189 1.54 -31.06 -10.22
N VAL A 190 1.35 -30.44 -9.06
CA VAL A 190 0.47 -29.28 -8.93
C VAL A 190 1.12 -28.08 -9.61
N ARG A 191 0.32 -27.35 -10.39
CA ARG A 191 0.69 -26.11 -11.05
C ARG A 191 -0.11 -24.98 -10.42
N PRO A 192 0.51 -23.83 -10.16
CA PRO A 192 -0.24 -22.66 -9.74
C PRO A 192 -1.18 -22.20 -10.86
N PRO A 193 -2.25 -21.46 -10.51
CA PRO A 193 -3.20 -20.96 -11.48
C PRO A 193 -2.56 -19.91 -12.39
N ASP A 194 -3.11 -19.79 -13.59
CA ASP A 194 -2.77 -18.70 -14.50
C ASP A 194 -3.09 -17.35 -13.86
N ARG A 195 -2.30 -16.34 -14.22
CA ARG A 195 -2.39 -15.02 -13.61
C ARG A 195 -2.82 -13.98 -14.61
N LEU A 196 -3.86 -13.25 -14.23
CA LEU A 196 -4.20 -12.01 -14.90
C LEU A 196 -3.01 -11.04 -14.78
N ARG A 197 -2.52 -10.58 -15.93
CA ARG A 197 -1.48 -9.56 -16.03
C ARG A 197 -2.03 -8.37 -16.80
N ILE A 198 -1.79 -7.18 -16.27
CA ILE A 198 -2.19 -5.93 -16.92
C ILE A 198 -1.04 -5.46 -17.81
N ALA A 199 -1.31 -5.29 -19.10
CA ALA A 199 -0.33 -4.75 -20.03
C ALA A 199 -0.16 -3.23 -19.81
N PRO A 200 1.08 -2.68 -19.90
CA PRO A 200 1.30 -1.25 -19.77
C PRO A 200 0.57 -0.45 -20.87
N GLY A 201 -0.44 0.34 -20.48
CA GLY A 201 -1.08 1.31 -21.36
C GLY A 201 -0.22 2.56 -21.62
N PRO A 202 -0.69 3.52 -22.44
CA PRO A 202 0.11 4.67 -22.87
C PRO A 202 0.73 5.48 -21.72
N VAL A 203 -0.07 5.85 -20.70
CA VAL A 203 0.42 6.60 -19.52
C VAL A 203 1.53 5.83 -18.80
N VAL A 204 1.39 4.51 -18.66
CA VAL A 204 2.39 3.65 -18.00
C VAL A 204 3.67 3.60 -18.84
N GLN A 205 3.56 3.46 -20.16
CA GLN A 205 4.71 3.45 -21.07
C GLN A 205 5.48 4.77 -21.05
N ASP A 206 4.79 5.91 -20.95
CA ASP A 206 5.43 7.22 -20.82
C ASP A 206 6.22 7.32 -19.51
N VAL A 207 5.66 6.83 -18.41
CA VAL A 207 6.33 6.79 -17.12
C VAL A 207 7.51 5.81 -17.14
N ILE A 208 7.40 4.65 -17.80
CA ILE A 208 8.54 3.72 -17.98
C ILE A 208 9.72 4.45 -18.65
N ARG A 209 9.47 5.19 -19.73
CA ARG A 209 10.53 5.95 -20.42
C ARG A 209 11.15 7.01 -19.52
N LEU A 210 10.34 7.74 -18.75
CA LEU A 210 10.82 8.70 -17.77
C LEU A 210 11.71 8.02 -16.70
N VAL A 211 11.26 6.89 -16.16
CA VAL A 211 11.97 6.20 -15.08
C VAL A 211 13.29 5.62 -15.57
N GLU A 212 13.32 4.97 -16.72
CA GLU A 212 14.57 4.44 -17.29
C GLU A 212 15.57 5.55 -17.62
N ALA A 213 15.10 6.74 -18.01
CA ALA A 213 15.98 7.88 -18.27
C ALA A 213 16.53 8.54 -17.00
N ARG A 214 15.70 8.70 -15.95
CA ARG A 214 16.04 9.47 -14.75
C ARG A 214 16.63 8.64 -13.61
N PHE A 215 16.36 7.34 -13.58
CA PHE A 215 16.75 6.44 -12.50
C PHE A 215 17.46 5.20 -13.05
N SER A 216 18.32 5.38 -14.05
CA SER A 216 18.98 4.28 -14.75
C SER A 216 19.87 3.44 -13.83
N ASP A 217 20.41 4.04 -12.76
CA ASP A 217 21.25 3.44 -11.72
C ASP A 217 20.47 2.79 -10.56
N HIS A 218 19.15 2.89 -10.55
CA HIS A 218 18.30 2.23 -9.55
C HIS A 218 18.19 0.72 -9.80
N PHE A 219 17.92 -0.03 -8.72
CA PHE A 219 17.77 -1.48 -8.75
C PHE A 219 16.54 -1.94 -9.56
N GLY A 220 16.70 -3.07 -10.26
CA GLY A 220 15.66 -3.77 -11.01
C GLY A 220 15.35 -3.19 -12.40
N ASP A 221 14.58 -3.92 -13.20
CA ASP A 221 14.15 -3.51 -14.55
C ASP A 221 12.64 -3.25 -14.66
N THR A 222 12.21 -2.65 -15.77
CA THR A 222 10.79 -2.39 -16.08
C THR A 222 10.22 -3.28 -17.19
N ALA A 223 11.01 -4.19 -17.76
CA ALA A 223 10.62 -5.00 -18.93
C ALA A 223 9.38 -5.86 -18.63
N MET A 224 9.31 -6.38 -17.40
CA MET A 224 8.20 -7.22 -16.94
C MET A 224 7.13 -6.48 -16.14
N PHE A 225 7.03 -5.15 -16.27
CA PHE A 225 6.00 -4.37 -15.58
C PHE A 225 4.58 -4.89 -15.90
N GLY A 226 3.79 -5.12 -14.86
CA GLY A 226 2.43 -5.65 -14.97
C GLY A 226 1.57 -5.42 -13.74
N TRP A 227 1.86 -4.35 -12.98
CA TRP A 227 1.10 -3.94 -11.80
C TRP A 227 -0.14 -3.11 -12.19
N ALA A 228 -1.20 -3.18 -11.39
CA ALA A 228 -2.35 -2.31 -11.56
C ALA A 228 -1.99 -0.86 -11.20
N THR A 229 -2.36 0.07 -12.07
CA THR A 229 -2.11 1.53 -11.93
C THR A 229 -3.41 2.32 -11.86
N SER A 230 -4.55 1.65 -11.72
CA SER A 230 -5.86 2.28 -11.54
C SER A 230 -6.79 1.41 -10.70
N HIS A 231 -7.82 2.04 -10.14
CA HIS A 231 -8.86 1.34 -9.37
C HIS A 231 -9.48 0.20 -10.19
N ALA A 232 -9.82 0.44 -11.46
CA ALA A 232 -10.43 -0.58 -12.31
C ALA A 232 -9.50 -1.80 -12.52
N GLU A 233 -8.22 -1.57 -12.84
CA GLU A 233 -7.24 -2.65 -12.99
C GLU A 233 -7.03 -3.42 -11.68
N ALA A 234 -6.93 -2.71 -10.55
CA ALA A 234 -6.75 -3.33 -9.25
C ALA A 234 -7.96 -4.19 -8.86
N GLN A 235 -9.17 -3.71 -9.15
CA GLN A 235 -10.42 -4.44 -8.93
C GLN A 235 -10.50 -5.70 -9.81
N SER A 236 -10.05 -5.64 -11.07
CA SER A 236 -9.98 -6.82 -11.94
C SER A 236 -8.99 -7.87 -11.42
N LEU A 237 -7.81 -7.45 -10.95
CA LEU A 237 -6.83 -8.36 -10.32
C LEU A 237 -7.39 -9.01 -9.04
N LEU A 238 -8.08 -8.22 -8.20
CA LEU A 238 -8.72 -8.73 -7.01
C LEU A 238 -9.83 -9.74 -7.36
N ALA A 239 -10.70 -9.42 -8.32
CA ALA A 239 -11.77 -10.32 -8.75
C ALA A 239 -11.21 -11.66 -9.26
N HIS A 240 -10.15 -11.63 -10.08
CA HIS A 240 -9.43 -12.83 -10.53
C HIS A 240 -8.91 -13.64 -9.36
N PHE A 241 -8.25 -13.01 -8.38
CA PHE A 241 -7.76 -13.70 -7.19
C PHE A 241 -8.90 -14.35 -6.40
N ILE A 242 -9.97 -13.61 -6.12
CA ILE A 242 -11.10 -14.10 -5.31
C ILE A 242 -11.78 -15.30 -5.97
N ALA A 243 -11.98 -15.27 -7.29
CA ALA A 243 -12.64 -16.34 -8.02
C ALA A 243 -11.76 -17.59 -8.20
N ASP A 244 -10.51 -17.40 -8.64
CA ASP A 244 -9.73 -18.50 -9.22
C ASP A 244 -8.55 -18.96 -8.35
N ILE A 245 -8.19 -18.20 -7.31
CA ILE A 245 -6.94 -18.43 -6.55
C ILE A 245 -7.21 -18.56 -5.05
N LEU A 246 -8.11 -17.77 -4.48
CA LEU A 246 -8.46 -17.78 -3.06
C LEU A 246 -8.83 -19.18 -2.55
N PRO A 247 -9.57 -20.05 -3.27
CA PRO A 247 -9.95 -21.36 -2.74
C PRO A 247 -8.76 -22.22 -2.26
N ASP A 248 -7.61 -22.09 -2.93
CA ASP A 248 -6.40 -22.86 -2.64
C ASP A 248 -5.30 -22.02 -1.95
N PHE A 249 -5.59 -20.76 -1.59
CA PHE A 249 -4.62 -19.84 -0.96
C PHE A 249 -3.97 -20.44 0.29
N GLY A 250 -4.79 -21.01 1.18
CA GLY A 250 -4.33 -21.53 2.47
C GLY A 250 -3.40 -22.72 2.29
N ASP A 251 -3.74 -23.65 1.42
CA ASP A 251 -3.01 -24.92 1.25
C ASP A 251 -1.53 -24.72 0.92
N TRP A 252 -1.22 -23.68 0.14
CA TRP A 252 0.12 -23.44 -0.41
C TRP A 252 0.80 -22.18 0.11
N GLN A 253 0.27 -21.59 1.19
CA GLN A 253 0.70 -20.29 1.72
C GLN A 253 2.20 -20.19 1.99
N ASP A 254 2.81 -21.27 2.49
CA ASP A 254 4.23 -21.34 2.88
C ASP A 254 5.12 -22.03 1.83
N SER A 255 4.56 -22.40 0.66
CA SER A 255 5.31 -23.12 -0.37
C SER A 255 6.22 -22.18 -1.17
N MET A 256 7.33 -22.72 -1.68
CA MET A 256 8.16 -22.08 -2.69
C MET A 256 8.43 -23.08 -3.82
N LYS A 257 8.41 -22.62 -5.06
CA LYS A 257 8.66 -23.44 -6.25
C LYS A 257 9.42 -22.61 -7.29
N GLY A 258 10.59 -23.10 -7.70
CA GLY A 258 11.43 -22.39 -8.66
C GLY A 258 10.71 -22.13 -9.98
N GLY A 259 10.89 -20.92 -10.52
CA GLY A 259 10.21 -20.43 -11.72
C GLY A 259 8.73 -20.05 -11.53
N GLU A 260 8.18 -20.17 -10.33
CA GLU A 260 6.76 -19.94 -10.04
C GLU A 260 6.61 -18.86 -8.96
N PRO A 261 6.93 -17.59 -9.26
CA PRO A 261 7.21 -16.55 -8.26
C PRO A 261 6.01 -16.11 -7.41
N PHE A 262 4.80 -16.59 -7.73
CA PHE A 262 3.57 -16.03 -7.18
C PHE A 262 2.64 -17.07 -6.54
N LEU A 263 2.73 -18.34 -6.93
CA LEU A 263 1.92 -19.44 -6.38
C LEU A 263 0.42 -19.11 -6.29
N TRP A 264 -0.20 -19.16 -5.10
CA TRP A 264 -1.61 -18.78 -4.88
C TRP A 264 -1.75 -17.43 -4.17
N HIS A 265 -0.75 -16.55 -4.22
CA HIS A 265 -0.86 -15.23 -3.61
C HIS A 265 -1.66 -14.24 -4.46
N ALA A 266 -2.35 -13.32 -3.80
CA ALA A 266 -3.22 -12.32 -4.43
C ALA A 266 -2.48 -11.28 -5.28
N ARG A 267 -1.21 -10.98 -4.96
CA ARG A 267 -0.42 -9.90 -5.61
C ARG A 267 -1.08 -8.51 -5.59
N ILE A 268 -1.93 -8.25 -4.61
CA ILE A 268 -2.66 -6.98 -4.48
C ILE A 268 -1.99 -5.96 -3.55
N SER A 269 -0.90 -6.32 -2.86
CA SER A 269 -0.27 -5.46 -1.84
C SER A 269 0.16 -4.09 -2.40
N ALA A 270 0.69 -4.06 -3.62
CA ALA A 270 1.12 -2.85 -4.28
C ALA A 270 -0.06 -1.89 -4.54
N ALA A 271 -1.17 -2.40 -5.06
CA ALA A 271 -2.39 -1.63 -5.31
C ALA A 271 -3.09 -1.22 -4.01
N LEU A 272 -3.15 -2.12 -3.02
CA LEU A 272 -3.72 -1.87 -1.70
C LEU A 272 -2.97 -0.73 -0.98
N ASN A 273 -1.64 -0.79 -0.96
CA ASN A 273 -0.84 0.14 -0.18
C ASN A 273 -0.78 1.55 -0.78
N ILE A 274 -1.09 1.71 -2.07
CA ILE A 274 -1.21 3.05 -2.68
C ILE A 274 -2.66 3.57 -2.73
N GLY A 275 -3.62 2.82 -2.17
CA GLY A 275 -5.02 3.26 -2.02
C GLY A 275 -6.00 2.86 -3.11
N LEU A 276 -5.57 2.07 -4.12
CA LEU A 276 -6.45 1.63 -5.22
C LEU A 276 -7.46 0.55 -4.80
N LEU A 277 -7.23 -0.09 -3.65
CA LEU A 277 -8.12 -1.08 -3.05
C LEU A 277 -8.41 -0.72 -1.60
N ASP A 278 -9.64 -0.99 -1.16
CA ASP A 278 -10.05 -0.86 0.22
C ASP A 278 -9.82 -2.18 0.98
N PRO A 279 -9.08 -2.18 2.11
CA PRO A 279 -8.76 -3.41 2.83
C PRO A 279 -9.98 -4.11 3.44
N LEU A 280 -11.00 -3.36 3.84
CA LEU A 280 -12.21 -3.94 4.43
C LEU A 280 -13.10 -4.58 3.36
N ASP A 281 -13.23 -3.95 2.20
CA ASP A 281 -13.89 -4.51 1.01
C ASP A 281 -13.21 -5.80 0.56
N ILE A 282 -11.87 -5.83 0.48
CA ILE A 282 -11.12 -7.07 0.17
C ILE A 282 -11.50 -8.20 1.14
N CYS A 283 -11.49 -7.92 2.45
CA CYS A 283 -11.82 -8.92 3.46
C CYS A 283 -13.27 -9.41 3.35
N ARG A 284 -14.22 -8.49 3.10
CA ARG A 284 -15.65 -8.81 2.94
C ARG A 284 -15.91 -9.66 1.70
N ARG A 285 -15.24 -9.38 0.59
CA ARG A 285 -15.34 -10.20 -0.63
C ARG A 285 -14.80 -11.62 -0.40
N ALA A 286 -13.68 -11.76 0.30
CA ALA A 286 -13.17 -13.08 0.67
C ALA A 286 -14.14 -13.84 1.60
N GLU A 287 -14.73 -13.16 2.60
CA GLU A 287 -15.74 -13.77 3.46
C GLU A 287 -16.98 -14.22 2.66
N ALA A 288 -17.42 -13.43 1.67
CA ALA A 288 -18.56 -13.78 0.84
C ALA A 288 -18.35 -15.09 0.07
N GLU A 289 -17.13 -15.39 -0.39
CA GLU A 289 -16.81 -16.67 -1.02
C GLU A 289 -16.94 -17.85 -0.07
N TYR A 290 -16.51 -17.69 1.19
CA TYR A 290 -16.72 -18.70 2.21
C TYR A 290 -18.21 -18.93 2.50
N ARG A 291 -18.97 -17.84 2.71
CA ARG A 291 -20.42 -17.94 3.01
C ARG A 291 -21.21 -18.56 1.87
N ALA A 292 -20.74 -18.41 0.63
CA ALA A 292 -21.31 -19.04 -0.55
C ALA A 292 -20.77 -20.46 -0.83
N GLY A 293 -19.89 -21.00 0.01
CA GLY A 293 -19.33 -22.35 -0.14
C GLY A 293 -18.32 -22.50 -1.29
N ARG A 294 -17.76 -21.39 -1.81
CA ARG A 294 -16.82 -21.39 -2.94
C ARG A 294 -15.35 -21.41 -2.53
N ALA A 295 -15.05 -21.03 -1.28
CA ALA A 295 -13.70 -21.13 -0.72
C ALA A 295 -13.73 -21.74 0.69
N PRO A 296 -12.74 -22.58 1.05
CA PRO A 296 -12.69 -23.20 2.37
C PRO A 296 -12.28 -22.18 3.45
N LEU A 297 -12.72 -22.44 4.68
CA LEU A 297 -12.54 -21.51 5.80
C LEU A 297 -11.05 -21.22 6.09
N ASN A 298 -10.15 -22.21 5.98
CA ASN A 298 -8.73 -22.01 6.25
C ASN A 298 -8.07 -21.02 5.28
N ALA A 299 -8.49 -21.06 4.00
CA ALA A 299 -7.98 -20.15 2.99
C ALA A 299 -8.51 -18.73 3.21
N VAL A 300 -9.83 -18.58 3.44
CA VAL A 300 -10.45 -17.27 3.68
C VAL A 300 -9.98 -16.64 4.99
N GLU A 301 -9.97 -17.39 6.10
CA GLU A 301 -9.44 -16.91 7.38
C GLU A 301 -7.97 -16.54 7.28
N GLY A 302 -7.15 -17.41 6.66
CA GLY A 302 -5.73 -17.17 6.45
C GLY A 302 -5.46 -15.88 5.67
N PHE A 303 -6.23 -15.64 4.61
CA PHE A 303 -6.14 -14.43 3.78
C PHE A 303 -6.58 -13.17 4.55
N VAL A 304 -7.76 -13.22 5.19
CA VAL A 304 -8.28 -12.11 6.02
C VAL A 304 -7.31 -11.79 7.16
N ARG A 305 -6.68 -12.79 7.77
CA ARG A 305 -5.68 -12.62 8.85
C ARG A 305 -4.43 -11.88 8.38
N GLN A 306 -4.01 -12.00 7.12
CA GLN A 306 -2.89 -11.21 6.61
C GLN A 306 -3.22 -9.71 6.54
N ILE A 307 -4.48 -9.37 6.23
CA ILE A 307 -4.93 -7.99 6.04
C ILE A 307 -5.41 -7.41 7.37
N LEU A 308 -6.49 -7.96 7.94
CA LEU A 308 -7.09 -7.50 9.18
C LEU A 308 -6.19 -7.71 10.41
N GLY A 309 -5.33 -8.73 10.37
CA GLY A 309 -4.37 -9.03 11.42
C GLY A 309 -3.03 -8.35 11.17
N TRP A 310 -2.20 -8.92 10.30
CA TRP A 310 -0.81 -8.50 10.14
C TRP A 310 -0.64 -7.07 9.61
N ARG A 311 -1.31 -6.68 8.52
CA ARG A 311 -1.15 -5.33 7.95
C ARG A 311 -1.55 -4.25 8.95
N GLU A 312 -2.70 -4.40 9.60
CA GLU A 312 -3.19 -3.47 10.63
C GLU A 312 -2.28 -3.47 11.88
N PHE A 313 -1.79 -4.63 12.30
CA PHE A 313 -0.88 -4.75 13.45
C PHE A 313 0.47 -4.08 13.18
N VAL A 314 1.05 -4.28 12.00
CA VAL A 314 2.32 -3.67 11.60
C VAL A 314 2.21 -2.14 11.56
N ARG A 315 1.10 -1.60 11.03
CA ARG A 315 0.86 -0.14 11.06
C ARG A 315 0.80 0.38 12.49
N GLY A 316 0.05 -0.30 13.37
CA GLY A 316 -0.06 0.09 14.76
C GLY A 316 1.28 0.04 15.50
N VAL A 317 2.08 -0.99 15.26
CA VAL A 317 3.44 -1.10 15.85
C VAL A 317 4.34 0.03 15.34
N TYR A 318 4.30 0.33 14.04
CA TYR A 318 5.05 1.45 13.45
C TYR A 318 4.74 2.77 14.16
N ASP A 319 3.45 3.13 14.24
CA ASP A 319 3.00 4.38 14.86
C ASP A 319 3.33 4.43 16.37
N LEU A 320 3.23 3.29 17.08
CA LEU A 320 3.51 3.20 18.52
C LEU A 320 5.01 3.29 18.84
N LYS A 321 5.87 2.69 18.01
CA LYS A 321 7.31 2.63 18.25
C LYS A 321 8.05 3.89 17.81
N GLY A 322 7.47 4.65 16.88
CA GLY A 322 7.99 5.96 16.49
C GLY A 322 9.30 5.90 15.71
N GLU A 323 9.90 7.06 15.52
CA GLU A 323 11.06 7.29 14.64
C GLU A 323 12.30 6.46 15.01
N ASP A 324 12.56 6.28 16.30
CA ASP A 324 13.74 5.57 16.77
C ASP A 324 13.64 4.05 16.57
N TYR A 325 12.49 3.51 16.17
CA TYR A 325 12.33 2.08 15.97
C TYR A 325 13.30 1.52 14.92
N VAL A 326 13.61 2.30 13.88
CA VAL A 326 14.56 1.93 12.82
C VAL A 326 15.99 1.74 13.34
N ARG A 327 16.31 2.30 14.52
CA ARG A 327 17.62 2.19 15.18
C ARG A 327 17.74 0.95 16.08
N SER A 328 16.70 0.11 16.15
CA SER A 328 16.69 -1.09 17.00
C SER A 328 17.76 -2.08 16.55
N ASN A 329 18.72 -2.37 17.43
CA ASN A 329 19.80 -3.33 17.17
C ASN A 329 20.10 -4.22 18.39
N ALA A 330 19.10 -4.94 18.89
CA ALA A 330 19.22 -5.77 20.10
C ALA A 330 20.26 -6.90 20.00
N LEU A 331 20.63 -7.30 18.77
CA LEU A 331 21.65 -8.32 18.50
C LEU A 331 23.02 -7.73 18.18
N GLU A 332 23.17 -6.40 18.24
CA GLU A 332 24.42 -5.68 17.94
C GLU A 332 25.04 -6.05 16.58
N ALA A 333 24.19 -6.27 15.56
CA ALA A 333 24.64 -6.61 14.22
C ALA A 333 25.17 -5.37 13.48
N ASP A 334 26.35 -5.49 12.85
CA ASP A 334 27.04 -4.41 12.14
C ASP A 334 27.46 -4.76 10.70
N ARG A 335 27.21 -6.00 10.27
CA ARG A 335 27.62 -6.51 8.95
C ARG A 335 26.87 -5.78 7.82
N THR A 336 27.62 -5.26 6.86
CA THR A 336 27.08 -4.70 5.60
C THR A 336 26.28 -5.75 4.82
N LEU A 337 25.18 -5.31 4.20
CA LEU A 337 24.35 -6.17 3.34
C LEU A 337 25.20 -6.77 2.19
N PRO A 338 25.22 -8.10 1.99
CA PRO A 338 26.00 -8.72 0.93
C PRO A 338 25.58 -8.26 -0.46
N GLY A 339 26.55 -8.09 -1.38
CA GLY A 339 26.32 -7.65 -2.75
C GLY A 339 25.33 -8.52 -3.54
N ALA A 340 25.23 -9.81 -3.19
CA ALA A 340 24.28 -10.75 -3.79
C ALA A 340 22.82 -10.31 -3.68
N PHE A 341 22.44 -9.48 -2.69
CA PHE A 341 21.07 -8.94 -2.57
C PHE A 341 20.77 -7.84 -3.60
N TRP A 342 21.79 -7.33 -4.29
CA TRP A 342 21.65 -6.33 -5.36
C TRP A 342 21.90 -6.90 -6.76
N SER A 343 22.62 -8.02 -6.87
CA SER A 343 22.97 -8.63 -8.16
C SER A 343 22.30 -9.97 -8.42
N GLY A 344 21.86 -10.69 -7.39
CA GLY A 344 21.48 -12.10 -7.48
C GLY A 344 22.67 -13.04 -7.73
N ASP A 345 23.90 -12.52 -7.80
CA ASP A 345 25.12 -13.30 -8.06
C ASP A 345 25.53 -14.09 -6.82
N THR A 346 25.05 -15.33 -6.75
CA THR A 346 25.33 -16.26 -5.66
C THR A 346 25.07 -17.71 -6.07
N GLU A 347 25.83 -18.64 -5.50
CA GLU A 347 25.59 -20.09 -5.64
C GLU A 347 24.36 -20.57 -4.87
N MET A 348 23.91 -19.80 -3.86
CA MET A 348 22.72 -20.12 -3.05
C MET A 348 21.46 -20.06 -3.92
N ALA A 349 21.01 -21.22 -4.43
CA ALA A 349 19.93 -21.30 -5.40
C ALA A 349 18.63 -20.60 -4.96
N CYS A 350 18.27 -20.71 -3.68
CA CYS A 350 17.08 -20.03 -3.14
C CYS A 350 17.23 -18.49 -3.13
N VAL A 351 18.41 -17.97 -2.78
CA VAL A 351 18.67 -16.53 -2.80
C VAL A 351 18.68 -16.02 -4.23
N ARG A 352 19.34 -16.74 -5.14
CA ARG A 352 19.38 -16.39 -6.57
C ARG A 352 17.98 -16.38 -7.21
N ASP A 353 17.12 -17.34 -6.89
CA ASP A 353 15.75 -17.40 -7.42
C ASP A 353 14.86 -16.27 -6.88
N VAL A 354 15.01 -15.89 -5.60
CA VAL A 354 14.21 -14.81 -4.97
C VAL A 354 14.70 -13.40 -5.34
N VAL A 355 16.01 -13.20 -5.45
CA VAL A 355 16.61 -11.90 -5.80
C VAL A 355 16.67 -11.69 -7.31
N GLY A 356 16.76 -12.78 -8.09
CA GLY A 356 16.87 -12.75 -9.54
C GLY A 356 15.85 -11.79 -10.15
N VAL A 357 16.37 -10.84 -10.93
CA VAL A 357 15.62 -9.77 -11.59
C VAL A 357 14.99 -10.30 -12.87
#